data_AF-A0ABC8JMJ0-F1
#
_entry.id   AF-A0ABC8JMJ0-F1
#
_cell.length_a   1.000
_cell.length_b   1.000
_cell.length_c   1.000
_cell.angle_alpha   90.00
_cell.angle_beta   90.00
_cell.angle_gamma   90.00
#
_symmetry.space_group_name_H-M   'P 1'
#
loop_
_entity.id
_entity.type
_entity.pdbx_description
1 polymer ?
#
loop_
_entity_poly.entity_id
_entity_poly.type
_entity_poly.pdbx_seq_one_letter_code
_entity_poly.pdbx_strand_id
1 'polypeptide(L)'
;MGRLFRVFRGKWKRNRRNHWLFLPTPGDNPWTMYVEEADNYQMVEGATREIYGLGEAKPVVITYGRLDWMLFPSGNIPPLTTSTSHDLHDLLTERPWVTEVTLLVTLGARSMVEYNFLRRSNFSIGTTKYVVDGAQDDRARAIFEGLVFSERLLTSDRVMLEIFGEQEMQLLY
;
A
#
# COMPACT_ATOMS: atom_id res chain seq x y z
N MET A 1 -17.25 -7.97 19.10
CA MET A 1 -16.08 -8.78 19.52
C MET A 1 -14.85 -8.29 18.76
N GLY A 2 -13.64 -8.28 19.31
CA GLY A 2 -12.44 -7.83 18.60
C GLY A 2 -11.58 -8.97 18.04
N ARG A 3 -10.53 -8.62 17.29
CA ARG A 3 -9.65 -9.58 16.60
C ARG A 3 -8.19 -9.15 16.66
N LEU A 4 -7.31 -10.13 16.65
CA LEU A 4 -5.86 -9.91 16.65
C LEU A 4 -5.33 -9.74 15.22
N PHE A 5 -4.58 -8.68 15.01
CA PHE A 5 -3.89 -8.38 13.78
C PHE A 5 -2.38 -8.43 13.96
N ARG A 6 -1.71 -9.08 13.02
CA ARG A 6 -0.25 -9.12 12.90
C ARG A 6 0.18 -8.11 11.85
N VAL A 7 0.89 -7.07 12.27
CA VAL A 7 1.24 -5.91 11.45
C VAL A 7 2.69 -6.03 11.00
N PHE A 8 2.91 -6.14 9.69
CA PHE A 8 4.24 -6.15 9.09
C PHE A 8 4.48 -4.86 8.30
N ARG A 9 5.65 -4.26 8.46
CA ARG A 9 6.11 -3.17 7.59
C ARG A 9 6.91 -3.72 6.41
N GLY A 10 6.68 -3.18 5.24
CA GLY A 10 7.40 -3.60 4.04
C GLY A 10 7.01 -2.84 2.81
N LYS A 11 7.32 -3.42 1.65
CA LYS A 11 7.01 -2.86 0.34
C LYS A 11 6.40 -3.91 -0.56
N TRP A 12 5.47 -3.50 -1.39
CA TRP A 12 4.93 -4.34 -2.46
C TRP A 12 5.84 -4.34 -3.68
N LYS A 13 6.04 -5.53 -4.25
CA LYS A 13 6.64 -5.70 -5.57
C LYS A 13 5.78 -6.61 -6.43
N ARG A 14 5.91 -6.45 -7.74
CA ARG A 14 5.33 -7.35 -8.72
C ARG A 14 6.46 -8.10 -9.42
N ASN A 15 6.41 -9.42 -9.41
CA ASN A 15 7.45 -10.24 -10.03
C ASN A 15 7.21 -10.39 -11.54
N ARG A 16 8.18 -11.00 -12.26
CA ARG A 16 8.09 -11.25 -13.72
C ARG A 16 6.89 -12.11 -14.15
N ARG A 17 6.26 -12.83 -13.22
CA ARG A 17 5.07 -13.67 -13.45
C ARG A 17 3.77 -12.94 -13.07
N ASN A 18 3.82 -11.63 -12.87
CA ASN A 18 2.70 -10.80 -12.42
C ASN A 18 2.16 -11.10 -11.01
N HIS A 19 2.87 -11.89 -10.20
CA HIS A 19 2.47 -12.12 -8.81
C HIS A 19 2.89 -10.95 -7.93
N TRP A 20 2.04 -10.66 -6.96
CA TRP A 20 2.28 -9.72 -5.88
C TRP A 20 3.15 -10.39 -4.82
N LEU A 21 4.16 -9.67 -4.36
CA LEU A 21 5.06 -10.09 -3.30
C LEU A 21 5.21 -8.94 -2.31
N PHE A 22 4.88 -9.18 -1.05
CA PHE A 22 5.23 -8.28 0.03
C PHE A 22 6.64 -8.59 0.51
N LEU A 23 7.49 -7.58 0.59
CA LEU A 23 8.84 -7.70 1.11
C LEU A 23 8.89 -7.00 2.48
N PRO A 24 8.86 -7.76 3.59
CA PRO A 24 9.06 -7.20 4.92
C PRO A 24 10.37 -6.44 5.02
N THR A 25 10.39 -5.39 5.84
CA THR A 25 11.60 -4.62 6.10
C THR A 25 12.60 -5.51 6.86
N PRO A 26 13.83 -5.70 6.36
CA PRO A 26 14.81 -6.54 7.06
C PRO A 26 15.08 -6.02 8.47
N GLY A 27 15.06 -6.93 9.45
CA GLY A 27 15.30 -6.60 10.86
C GLY A 27 14.11 -5.97 11.58
N ASP A 28 12.96 -5.82 10.92
CA ASP A 28 11.74 -5.33 11.55
C ASP A 28 10.86 -6.49 12.02
N ASN A 29 10.51 -6.48 13.31
CA ASN A 29 9.66 -7.50 13.89
C ASN A 29 8.18 -7.12 13.69
N PRO A 30 7.31 -8.10 13.38
CA PRO A 30 5.89 -7.83 13.27
C PRO A 30 5.32 -7.44 14.63
N TRP A 31 4.43 -6.46 14.61
CA TRP A 31 3.69 -6.01 15.78
C TRP A 31 2.36 -6.72 15.87
N THR A 32 1.84 -6.86 17.07
CA THR A 32 0.51 -7.41 17.30
C THR A 32 -0.39 -6.28 17.79
N MET A 33 -1.53 -6.09 17.12
CA MET A 33 -2.55 -5.11 17.45
C MET A 33 -3.87 -5.83 17.67
N TYR A 34 -4.57 -5.53 18.75
CA TYR A 34 -5.95 -5.97 18.92
C TYR A 34 -6.88 -4.85 18.45
N VAL A 35 -7.83 -5.18 17.58
CA VAL A 35 -8.79 -4.23 17.01
C VAL A 35 -10.19 -4.68 17.37
N GLU A 36 -10.95 -3.81 18.00
CA GLU A 36 -12.34 -4.04 18.34
C GLU A 36 -13.27 -3.73 17.17
N GLU A 37 -14.45 -4.34 17.17
CA GLU A 37 -15.49 -4.08 16.17
C GLU A 37 -16.00 -2.62 16.18
N ALA A 38 -15.85 -1.95 17.32
CA ALA A 38 -16.16 -0.53 17.46
C ALA A 38 -15.04 0.40 16.93
N ASP A 39 -13.84 -0.14 16.67
CA ASP A 39 -12.73 0.66 16.18
C ASP A 39 -12.96 1.07 14.72
N ASN A 40 -12.54 2.29 14.41
CA ASN A 40 -12.57 2.82 13.05
C ASN A 40 -11.18 2.77 12.40
N TYR A 41 -11.16 2.98 11.09
CA TYR A 41 -9.91 2.96 10.33
C TYR A 41 -8.88 3.98 10.86
N GLN A 42 -9.32 5.17 11.27
CA GLN A 42 -8.43 6.22 11.77
C GLN A 42 -7.72 5.81 13.06
N MET A 43 -8.37 5.04 13.93
CA MET A 43 -7.74 4.50 15.14
C MET A 43 -6.65 3.48 14.80
N VAL A 44 -6.92 2.57 13.86
CA VAL A 44 -5.95 1.57 13.39
C VAL A 44 -4.77 2.24 12.68
N GLU A 45 -5.03 3.26 11.84
CA GLU A 45 -4.00 4.05 11.19
C GLU A 45 -3.17 4.83 12.22
N GLY A 46 -3.81 5.47 13.20
CA GLY A 46 -3.15 6.20 14.28
C GLY A 46 -2.24 5.30 15.12
N ALA A 47 -2.72 4.13 15.53
CA ALA A 47 -1.92 3.15 16.24
C ALA A 47 -0.75 2.63 15.38
N THR A 48 -0.97 2.40 14.08
CA THR A 48 0.09 2.04 13.14
C THR A 48 1.16 3.13 13.04
N ARG A 49 0.75 4.40 13.01
CA ARG A 49 1.67 5.55 12.98
C ARG A 49 2.48 5.66 14.26
N GLU A 50 1.86 5.46 15.41
CA GLU A 50 2.53 5.47 16.71
C GLU A 50 3.58 4.35 16.80
N ILE A 51 3.20 3.11 16.46
CA ILE A 51 4.08 1.93 16.45
C ILE A 51 5.35 2.18 15.62
N TYR A 52 5.22 2.82 14.47
CA TYR A 52 6.33 3.09 13.56
C TYR A 52 6.94 4.49 13.70
N GLY A 53 6.54 5.28 14.71
CA GLY A 53 7.07 6.63 14.96
C GLY A 53 6.90 7.59 13.79
N LEU A 54 5.73 7.59 13.14
CA LEU A 54 5.48 8.35 11.91
C LEU A 54 4.80 9.69 12.21
N GLY A 55 5.35 10.78 11.69
CA GLY A 55 4.66 12.08 11.68
C GLY A 55 3.44 12.09 10.74
N GLU A 56 2.52 13.02 10.98
CA GLU A 56 1.25 13.13 10.23
C GLU A 56 1.45 13.25 8.71
N ALA A 57 2.48 13.99 8.28
CA ALA A 57 2.79 14.22 6.88
C ALA A 57 3.32 12.96 6.14
N LYS A 58 3.71 11.90 6.86
CA LYS A 58 4.28 10.71 6.22
C LYS A 58 3.15 9.80 5.73
N PRO A 59 3.09 9.47 4.43
CA PRO A 59 2.02 8.62 3.93
C PRO A 59 2.13 7.18 4.44
N VAL A 60 0.97 6.59 4.72
CA VAL A 60 0.79 5.22 5.20
C VAL A 60 -0.27 4.55 4.34
N VAL A 61 0.01 3.33 3.90
CA VAL A 61 -1.00 2.48 3.27
C VAL A 61 -1.07 1.17 4.04
N ILE A 62 -2.27 0.85 4.51
CA ILE A 62 -2.56 -0.43 5.15
C ILE A 62 -3.23 -1.32 4.11
N THR A 63 -2.63 -2.48 3.89
CA THR A 63 -3.13 -3.48 2.96
C THR A 63 -3.29 -4.82 3.64
N TYR A 64 -4.15 -5.68 3.12
CA TYR A 64 -4.29 -7.05 3.57
C TYR A 64 -4.52 -7.99 2.39
N GLY A 65 -4.22 -9.26 2.59
CA GLY A 65 -4.52 -10.30 1.62
C GLY A 65 -5.71 -11.11 2.05
N ARG A 66 -6.63 -11.36 1.12
CA ARG A 66 -7.64 -12.40 1.33
C ARG A 66 -6.96 -13.76 1.31
N LEU A 67 -7.18 -14.55 2.35
CA LEU A 67 -6.48 -15.82 2.57
C LEU A 67 -6.72 -16.87 1.47
N ASP A 68 -7.79 -16.77 0.66
CA ASP A 68 -7.99 -17.67 -0.50
C ASP A 68 -6.98 -17.47 -1.61
N TRP A 69 -6.43 -16.27 -1.74
CA TRP A 69 -5.68 -15.84 -2.94
C TRP A 69 -4.32 -15.25 -2.63
N MET A 70 -4.04 -15.01 -1.35
CA MET A 70 -2.79 -14.48 -0.86
C MET A 70 -2.35 -15.23 0.40
N LEU A 71 -1.55 -16.27 0.21
CA LEU A 71 -0.74 -16.85 1.27
C LEU A 71 0.42 -15.89 1.49
N PHE A 72 0.42 -15.17 2.61
CA PHE A 72 1.53 -14.30 2.96
C PHE A 72 2.87 -15.01 2.68
N PRO A 73 3.80 -14.41 1.92
CA PRO A 73 3.82 -13.02 1.46
C PRO A 73 3.42 -12.80 -0.02
N SER A 74 2.75 -13.74 -0.70
CA SER A 74 2.52 -13.64 -2.15
C SER A 74 1.12 -14.06 -2.64
N GLY A 75 0.69 -13.48 -3.77
CA GLY A 75 -0.60 -13.81 -4.39
C GLY A 75 -0.69 -13.40 -5.86
N ASN A 76 -1.70 -13.92 -6.56
CA ASN A 76 -1.91 -13.65 -7.99
C ASN A 76 -2.82 -12.43 -8.24
N ILE A 77 -3.48 -11.95 -7.19
CA ILE A 77 -4.41 -10.83 -7.20
C ILE A 77 -3.80 -9.69 -6.37
N PRO A 78 -4.02 -8.41 -6.75
CA PRO A 78 -3.56 -7.29 -5.93
C PRO A 78 -4.10 -7.36 -4.49
N PRO A 79 -3.31 -6.94 -3.50
CA PRO A 79 -3.78 -6.86 -2.13
C PRO A 79 -4.88 -5.79 -2.01
N LEU A 80 -5.79 -5.99 -1.06
CA LEU A 80 -6.84 -5.02 -0.77
C LEU A 80 -6.27 -3.89 0.08
N THR A 81 -6.62 -2.65 -0.26
CA THR A 81 -6.28 -1.46 0.52
C THR A 81 -7.42 -1.21 1.49
N THR A 82 -7.12 -1.09 2.77
CA THR A 82 -8.07 -0.60 3.76
C THR A 82 -7.93 0.91 3.81
N SER A 83 -8.93 1.65 3.36
CA SER A 83 -8.94 3.12 3.41
C SER A 83 -10.13 3.66 4.20
N THR A 84 -11.11 2.82 4.50
CA THR A 84 -12.34 3.20 5.19
C THR A 84 -12.63 2.26 6.36
N SER A 85 -13.44 2.73 7.31
CA SER A 85 -13.94 1.89 8.40
C SER A 85 -14.82 0.74 7.91
N HIS A 86 -15.46 0.89 6.74
CA HIS A 86 -16.19 -0.20 6.11
C HIS A 86 -15.24 -1.33 5.70
N ASP A 87 -14.12 -1.01 5.04
CA ASP A 87 -13.11 -2.00 4.66
C ASP A 87 -12.52 -2.71 5.89
N LEU A 88 -12.36 -1.99 7.00
CA LEU A 88 -11.91 -2.57 8.27
C LEU A 88 -12.94 -3.52 8.87
N HIS A 89 -14.21 -3.13 8.86
CA HIS A 89 -15.30 -3.98 9.34
C HIS A 89 -15.45 -5.26 8.49
N ASP A 90 -15.34 -5.14 7.16
CA ASP A 90 -15.32 -6.28 6.26
C ASP A 90 -14.15 -7.22 6.59
N LEU A 91 -12.97 -6.67 6.87
CA LEU A 91 -11.79 -7.44 7.28
C LEU A 91 -11.99 -8.15 8.63
N LEU A 92 -12.62 -7.48 9.60
CA LEU A 92 -12.91 -8.04 10.93
C LEU A 92 -13.87 -9.22 10.84
N THR A 93 -14.91 -9.09 10.01
CA THR A 93 -15.97 -10.09 9.82
C THR A 93 -15.59 -11.19 8.83
N GLU A 94 -14.63 -10.94 7.94
CA GLU A 94 -14.15 -11.92 6.97
C GLU A 94 -13.48 -13.11 7.68
N ARG A 95 -14.08 -14.29 7.53
CA ARG A 95 -13.62 -15.57 8.13
C ARG A 95 -13.45 -15.49 9.65
N PRO A 96 -14.54 -15.50 10.43
CA PRO A 96 -14.48 -15.38 11.89
C PRO A 96 -13.67 -16.48 12.58
N TRP A 97 -13.43 -17.62 11.91
CA TRP A 97 -12.64 -18.73 12.45
C TRP A 97 -11.11 -18.51 12.40
N VAL A 98 -10.61 -17.51 11.67
CA VAL A 98 -9.17 -17.21 11.65
C VAL A 98 -8.84 -16.29 12.83
N THR A 99 -8.01 -16.76 13.76
CA THR A 99 -7.72 -16.05 15.01
C THR A 99 -6.76 -14.87 14.85
N GLU A 100 -5.92 -14.90 13.81
CA GLU A 100 -4.91 -13.89 13.53
C GLU A 100 -4.93 -13.49 12.05
N VAL A 101 -5.14 -12.21 11.78
CA VAL A 101 -5.14 -11.65 10.42
C VAL A 101 -3.89 -10.81 10.19
N THR A 102 -3.30 -10.86 9.00
CA THR A 102 -2.08 -10.11 8.70
C THR A 102 -2.39 -8.76 8.03
N LEU A 103 -1.93 -7.67 8.65
CA LEU A 103 -1.88 -6.33 8.04
C LEU A 103 -0.49 -6.06 7.49
N LEU A 104 -0.45 -5.50 6.30
CA LEU A 104 0.75 -5.21 5.53
C LEU A 104 0.84 -3.71 5.30
N VAL A 105 1.76 -3.08 6.00
CA VAL A 105 1.91 -1.64 6.07
C VAL A 105 3.03 -1.20 5.13
N THR A 106 2.69 -0.34 4.17
CA THR A 106 3.63 0.32 3.28
C THR A 106 3.79 1.77 3.69
N LEU A 107 5.03 2.17 3.96
CA LEU A 107 5.34 3.49 4.50
C LEU A 107 6.10 4.36 3.50
N GLY A 108 5.81 5.65 3.59
CA GLY A 108 6.50 6.67 2.82
C GLY A 108 5.94 6.82 1.42
N ALA A 109 6.10 8.04 0.91
CA ALA A 109 5.43 8.48 -0.29
C ALA A 109 5.85 7.68 -1.53
N ARG A 110 7.15 7.41 -1.66
CA ARG A 110 7.72 6.59 -2.73
C ARG A 110 7.12 5.18 -2.77
N SER A 111 7.15 4.46 -1.64
CA SER A 111 6.68 3.07 -1.60
C SER A 111 5.18 2.98 -1.91
N MET A 112 4.42 3.98 -1.48
CA MET A 112 2.99 4.11 -1.78
C MET A 112 2.71 4.39 -3.25
N VAL A 113 3.45 5.32 -3.87
CA VAL A 113 3.37 5.59 -5.31
C VAL A 113 3.71 4.32 -6.10
N GLU A 114 4.81 3.64 -5.76
CA GLU A 114 5.19 2.37 -6.38
C GLU A 114 4.06 1.32 -6.26
N TYR A 115 3.44 1.20 -5.09
CA TYR A 115 2.31 0.31 -4.87
C TYR A 115 1.09 0.64 -5.74
N ASN A 116 0.63 1.90 -5.73
CA ASN A 116 -0.52 2.35 -6.52
C ASN A 116 -0.28 2.20 -8.02
N PHE A 117 0.94 2.54 -8.45
CA PHE A 117 1.41 2.33 -9.80
C PHE A 117 1.30 0.83 -10.21
N LEU A 118 1.83 -0.09 -9.38
CA LEU A 118 1.78 -1.52 -9.66
C LEU A 118 0.35 -2.08 -9.68
N ARG A 119 -0.54 -1.49 -8.88
CA ARG A 119 -1.96 -1.86 -8.80
C ARG A 119 -2.71 -1.38 -10.04
N ARG A 120 -2.12 -0.44 -10.78
CA ARG A 120 -2.79 0.32 -11.81
C ARG A 120 -4.05 0.98 -11.24
N SER A 121 -3.96 1.52 -10.03
CA SER A 121 -5.02 2.33 -9.44
C SER A 121 -4.75 3.81 -9.72
N ASN A 122 -5.79 4.63 -9.71
CA ASN A 122 -5.63 6.08 -9.86
C ASN A 122 -4.86 6.64 -8.64
N PHE A 123 -3.88 7.50 -8.87
CA PHE A 123 -3.13 8.20 -7.80
C PHE A 123 -2.69 9.59 -8.26
N SER A 124 -2.48 10.53 -7.35
CA SER A 124 -1.88 11.83 -7.65
C SER A 124 -0.40 11.88 -7.25
N ILE A 125 0.38 12.74 -7.85
CA ILE A 125 1.67 13.18 -7.30
C ILE A 125 1.74 14.69 -7.55
N GLY A 126 1.78 15.46 -6.47
CA GLY A 126 1.63 16.91 -6.51
C GLY A 126 0.35 17.31 -7.23
N THR A 127 0.48 18.05 -8.32
CA THR A 127 -0.64 18.51 -9.16
C THR A 127 -1.02 17.52 -10.26
N THR A 128 -0.23 16.47 -10.48
CA THR A 128 -0.43 15.53 -11.59
C THR A 128 -1.31 14.36 -11.14
N LYS A 129 -2.41 14.11 -11.85
CA LYS A 129 -3.27 12.93 -11.63
C LYS A 129 -2.90 11.81 -12.61
N TYR A 130 -2.55 10.67 -12.04
CA TYR A 130 -2.32 9.42 -12.76
C TYR A 130 -3.60 8.59 -12.73
N VAL A 131 -4.34 8.54 -13.84
CA VAL A 131 -5.62 7.83 -13.96
C VAL A 131 -5.44 6.68 -14.94
N VAL A 132 -5.73 5.45 -14.48
CA VAL A 132 -5.56 4.21 -15.24
C VAL A 132 -6.78 3.88 -16.10
N ASP A 133 -7.96 4.41 -15.76
CA ASP A 133 -9.23 4.07 -16.40
C ASP A 133 -9.42 4.69 -17.81
N GLY A 134 -8.33 4.99 -18.52
CA GLY A 134 -8.36 5.51 -19.89
C GLY A 134 -8.89 6.95 -20.03
N ALA A 135 -9.31 7.58 -18.93
CA ALA A 135 -9.75 8.99 -18.88
C ALA A 135 -8.58 9.98 -18.74
N GLN A 136 -7.34 9.52 -18.96
CA GLN A 136 -6.14 10.34 -18.84
C GLN A 136 -5.93 11.19 -20.11
N ASP A 137 -5.37 12.38 -19.94
CA ASP A 137 -4.73 13.13 -21.02
C ASP A 137 -3.62 12.25 -21.65
N ASP A 138 -3.61 12.14 -22.98
CA ASP A 138 -2.67 11.27 -23.73
C ASP A 138 -1.21 11.55 -23.35
N ARG A 139 -0.92 12.77 -22.94
CA ARG A 139 0.38 13.20 -22.43
C ARG A 139 0.76 12.52 -21.10
N ALA A 140 -0.17 12.45 -20.15
CA ALA A 140 0.07 11.81 -18.86
C ALA A 140 0.22 10.30 -19.01
N ARG A 141 -0.52 9.71 -19.95
CA ARG A 141 -0.39 8.30 -20.34
C ARG A 141 0.95 8.03 -21.01
N ALA A 142 1.39 8.85 -21.96
CA ALA A 142 2.69 8.68 -22.62
C ALA A 142 3.88 8.85 -21.65
N ILE A 143 3.77 9.77 -20.68
CA ILE A 143 4.76 9.90 -19.60
C ILE A 143 4.77 8.64 -18.74
N PHE A 144 3.60 8.16 -18.33
CA PHE A 144 3.46 6.91 -17.57
C PHE A 144 4.03 5.71 -18.33
N GLU A 145 3.62 5.48 -19.57
CA GLU A 145 4.12 4.38 -20.40
C GLU A 145 5.63 4.53 -20.66
N GLY A 146 6.11 5.74 -20.92
CA GLY A 146 7.55 6.04 -21.03
C GLY A 146 8.32 5.69 -19.76
N LEU A 147 7.80 5.98 -18.57
CA LEU A 147 8.44 5.63 -17.30
C LEU A 147 8.52 4.12 -17.06
N VAL A 148 7.57 3.37 -17.60
CA VAL A 148 7.33 1.95 -17.29
C VAL A 148 8.00 1.03 -18.29
N PHE A 149 8.01 1.42 -19.56
CA PHE A 149 8.51 0.61 -20.67
C PHE A 149 9.93 1.00 -21.11
N SER A 150 10.50 2.14 -20.67
CA SER A 150 11.86 2.58 -21.08
C SER A 150 13.01 2.13 -20.18
N GLU A 151 12.86 1.06 -19.39
CA GLU A 151 13.89 0.56 -18.45
C GLU A 151 14.36 1.56 -17.35
N ARG A 152 13.89 2.81 -17.34
CA ARG A 152 14.28 3.85 -16.36
C ARG A 152 13.92 3.50 -14.92
N LEU A 153 12.88 2.71 -14.67
CA LEU A 153 12.49 2.28 -13.32
C LEU A 153 13.09 0.93 -12.89
N LEU A 154 13.87 0.25 -13.75
CA LEU A 154 14.53 -1.00 -13.34
C LEU A 154 15.68 -0.77 -12.36
N THR A 155 16.20 0.45 -12.26
CA THR A 155 17.32 0.75 -11.38
C THR A 155 17.37 2.23 -10.98
N SER A 156 17.59 2.45 -9.68
CA SER A 156 18.14 3.65 -9.04
C SER A 156 17.14 4.61 -8.39
N ASP A 157 17.36 4.81 -7.09
CA ASP A 157 16.77 5.85 -6.24
C ASP A 157 16.84 7.25 -6.86
N ARG A 158 17.81 7.49 -7.76
CA ARG A 158 17.96 8.72 -8.54
C ARG A 158 16.74 9.04 -9.40
N VAL A 159 16.13 8.06 -10.06
CA VAL A 159 15.04 8.31 -11.01
C VAL A 159 13.76 8.71 -10.28
N MET A 160 13.48 8.09 -9.13
CA MET A 160 12.34 8.49 -8.29
C MET A 160 12.53 9.88 -7.67
N LEU A 161 13.76 10.25 -7.32
CA LEU A 161 14.10 11.60 -6.82
C LEU A 161 14.18 12.66 -7.93
N GLU A 162 14.56 12.28 -9.15
CA GLU A 162 14.59 13.17 -10.33
C GLU A 162 13.19 13.48 -10.86
N ILE A 163 12.26 12.52 -10.76
CA ILE A 163 10.90 12.70 -11.25
C ILE A 163 9.99 13.32 -10.17
N PHE A 164 10.25 13.04 -8.89
CA PHE A 164 9.36 13.47 -7.81
C PHE A 164 10.17 13.99 -6.60
N GLY A 165 10.02 15.28 -6.30
CA GLY A 165 10.55 15.84 -5.06
C GLY A 165 9.79 15.29 -3.83
N GLU A 166 10.44 15.17 -2.67
CA GLU A 166 9.80 14.69 -1.43
C GLU A 166 8.55 15.50 -1.06
N GLN A 167 8.52 16.80 -1.39
CA GLN A 167 7.38 17.68 -1.17
C GLN A 167 6.21 17.40 -2.14
N GLU A 168 6.51 16.96 -3.37
CA GLU A 168 5.49 16.67 -4.38
C GLU A 168 4.89 15.27 -4.21
N MET A 169 5.58 14.36 -3.51
CA MET A 169 5.06 13.03 -3.23
C MET A 169 3.96 13.01 -2.13
N GLN A 170 3.60 14.16 -1.55
CA GLN A 170 2.42 14.25 -0.68
C GLN A 170 1.14 14.11 -1.50
N LEU A 171 0.45 12.98 -1.33
CA LEU A 171 -0.89 12.77 -1.88
C LEU A 171 -1.88 13.69 -1.16
N LEU A 172 -2.42 14.68 -1.87
CA LEU A 172 -3.67 15.33 -1.49
C LEU A 172 -4.82 14.43 -1.96
N TYR A 173 -5.57 13.90 -1.01
CA TYR A 173 -6.87 13.24 -1.23
C TYR A 173 -7.98 14.29 -1.32
#